data_AF-A0A935ETR9-F1
#
_entry.id   AF-A0A935ETR9-F1
#
_cell.length_a   1.000
_cell.length_b   1.000
_cell.length_c   1.000
_cell.angle_alpha   90.00
_cell.angle_beta   90.00
_cell.angle_gamma   90.00
#
_symmetry.space_group_name_H-M   'P 1'
#
loop_
_entity.id
_entity.type
_entity.pdbx_description
1 polymer ?
#
loop_
_entity_poly.entity_id
_entity_poly.type
_entity_poly.pdbx_seq_one_letter_code
_entity_poly.pdbx_strand_id
1 'polypeptide(L)'
;MSIPAFSNKLVPKPREPKLIPPPIKTSVETFDRITEAATLFYQKLNGSRLPSIQELAVYTGLSEKKIVSVITSHQFLVRMSQRGITWSSKKRILEELTPEQVAAITVITDPTLKLDLRARLKRAGIPYSVYRNWLRNPAFSQVVKSTAEMTLEDHLPDFHTKIVERGLSGDLNAIKFAYELTGRHDPAKQQMVDLNRMVMLLLEVITKYIRDPQVLTQINNDVDLILKGKTPAAIDMLPANYVLPGELKESEVELPPIGFFEWETDEH
;
A
#
# COMPACT_ATOMS: atom_id res chain seq x y z
N MET A 1 52.05 -21.91 -45.95
CA MET A 1 51.21 -21.56 -44.77
C MET A 1 50.25 -22.72 -44.56
N SER A 2 50.37 -23.44 -43.44
CA SER A 2 49.50 -24.57 -43.10
C SER A 2 49.03 -24.41 -41.66
N ILE A 3 47.72 -24.41 -41.47
CA ILE A 3 47.02 -24.15 -40.22
C ILE A 3 47.17 -25.40 -39.33
N PRO A 4 47.63 -25.30 -38.07
CA PRO A 4 47.69 -26.46 -37.20
C PRO A 4 46.29 -26.84 -36.70
N ALA A 5 46.02 -28.14 -36.73
CA ALA A 5 44.76 -28.76 -36.34
C ALA A 5 44.39 -28.48 -34.87
N PHE A 6 43.15 -28.07 -34.65
CA PHE A 6 42.57 -27.94 -33.32
C PHE A 6 42.51 -29.31 -32.64
N SER A 7 43.30 -29.46 -31.58
CA SER A 7 43.22 -30.58 -30.65
C SER A 7 41.83 -30.61 -30.02
N ASN A 8 41.04 -31.61 -30.40
CA ASN A 8 39.72 -31.88 -29.83
C ASN A 8 39.92 -32.47 -28.43
N LYS A 9 40.28 -31.62 -27.45
CA LYS A 9 40.33 -32.01 -26.05
C LYS A 9 38.91 -32.30 -25.60
N LEU A 10 38.70 -33.57 -25.25
CA LEU A 10 37.50 -34.13 -24.64
C LEU A 10 36.83 -33.12 -23.70
N VAL A 11 35.59 -32.78 -24.01
CA VAL A 11 34.68 -32.06 -23.11
C VAL A 11 34.65 -32.84 -21.78
N PRO A 12 34.95 -32.21 -20.62
CA PRO A 12 34.87 -32.92 -19.36
C PRO A 12 33.44 -33.39 -19.15
N LYS A 13 33.26 -34.70 -18.97
CA LYS A 13 31.99 -35.34 -18.59
C LYS A 13 31.36 -34.51 -17.45
N PRO A 14 30.07 -34.13 -17.51
CA PRO A 14 29.43 -33.39 -16.43
C PRO A 14 29.67 -34.17 -15.14
N ARG A 15 30.32 -33.52 -14.16
CA ARG A 15 30.59 -34.13 -12.86
C ARG A 15 29.25 -34.50 -12.26
N GLU A 16 28.96 -35.79 -12.17
CA GLU A 16 27.85 -36.28 -11.38
C GLU A 16 27.95 -35.64 -9.99
N PRO A 17 26.87 -35.00 -9.49
CA PRO A 17 26.91 -34.35 -8.20
C PRO A 17 27.24 -35.42 -7.16
N LYS A 18 28.45 -35.35 -6.59
CA LYS A 18 28.87 -36.25 -5.54
C LYS A 18 27.89 -36.10 -4.38
N LEU A 19 27.07 -37.12 -4.15
CA LEU A 19 26.13 -37.16 -3.05
C LEU A 19 26.93 -37.06 -1.75
N ILE A 20 26.65 -36.03 -0.96
CA ILE A 20 27.30 -35.84 0.33
C ILE A 20 26.82 -36.98 1.24
N PRO A 21 27.73 -37.72 1.92
CA PRO A 21 27.31 -38.78 2.81
C PRO A 21 26.39 -38.22 3.91
N PRO A 22 25.41 -39.01 4.39
CA PRO A 22 24.47 -38.55 5.41
C PRO A 22 25.17 -38.26 6.74
N PRO A 23 24.47 -37.62 7.71
CA PRO A 23 25.02 -37.38 9.03
C PRO A 23 25.35 -38.72 9.68
N ILE A 24 26.50 -38.82 10.36
CA ILE A 24 27.02 -40.06 10.95
C ILE A 24 26.00 -40.73 11.89
N LYS A 25 25.07 -39.95 12.47
CA LYS A 25 24.04 -40.42 13.41
C LYS A 25 22.73 -40.89 12.75
N THR A 26 22.60 -40.81 11.43
CA THR A 26 21.36 -41.12 10.69
C THR A 26 21.64 -42.10 9.56
N SER A 27 20.82 -43.14 9.42
CA SER A 27 21.00 -44.09 8.31
C SER A 27 20.73 -43.42 6.97
N VAL A 28 21.42 -43.89 5.93
CA VAL A 28 21.30 -43.39 4.54
C VAL A 28 19.84 -43.39 4.09
N GLU A 29 19.14 -44.51 4.31
CA GLU A 29 17.73 -44.65 3.97
C GLU A 29 16.83 -43.62 4.67
N THR A 30 17.08 -43.35 5.96
CA THR A 30 16.27 -42.40 6.72
C THR A 30 16.48 -40.99 6.17
N PHE A 31 17.73 -40.65 5.84
CA PHE A 31 18.09 -39.35 5.31
C PHE A 31 17.49 -39.12 3.90
N ASP A 32 17.60 -40.11 3.02
CA ASP A 32 17.08 -40.00 1.65
C ASP A 32 15.54 -39.96 1.66
N ARG A 33 14.85 -40.77 2.49
CA ARG A 33 13.38 -40.71 2.65
C ARG A 33 12.88 -39.32 3.06
N ILE A 34 13.54 -38.67 4.03
CA ILE A 34 13.16 -37.31 4.47
C ILE A 34 13.41 -36.28 3.37
N THR A 35 14.51 -36.44 2.63
CA THR A 35 14.89 -35.54 1.55
C THR A 35 13.96 -35.64 0.34
N GLU A 36 13.56 -36.86 -0.02
CA GLU A 36 12.56 -37.11 -1.07
C GLU A 36 11.20 -36.59 -0.67
N ALA A 37 10.74 -36.89 0.57
CA ALA A 37 9.49 -36.35 1.10
C ALA A 37 9.46 -34.82 1.02
N ALA A 38 10.53 -34.17 1.47
CA ALA A 38 10.67 -32.71 1.42
C ALA A 38 10.59 -32.14 0.00
N THR A 39 11.21 -32.82 -0.97
CA THR A 39 11.21 -32.42 -2.37
C THR A 39 9.82 -32.59 -3.00
N LEU A 40 9.18 -33.74 -2.77
CA LEU A 40 7.85 -34.06 -3.30
C LEU A 40 6.78 -33.10 -2.78
N PHE A 41 6.81 -32.77 -1.48
CA PHE A 41 5.88 -31.79 -0.92
C PHE A 41 6.09 -30.40 -1.53
N TYR A 42 7.35 -29.97 -1.67
CA TYR A 42 7.65 -28.68 -2.26
C TYR A 42 7.13 -28.58 -3.70
N GLN A 43 7.26 -29.66 -4.48
CA GLN A 43 6.70 -29.76 -5.83
C GLN A 43 5.17 -29.76 -5.83
N LYS A 44 4.54 -30.53 -4.95
CA LYS A 44 3.07 -30.58 -4.80
C LYS A 44 2.48 -29.22 -4.43
N LEU A 45 3.23 -28.41 -3.68
CA LEU A 45 2.83 -27.07 -3.25
C LEU A 45 3.22 -25.99 -4.27
N ASN A 46 3.64 -26.36 -5.48
CA ASN A 46 4.09 -25.44 -6.54
C ASN A 46 5.16 -24.43 -6.06
N GLY A 47 5.99 -24.83 -5.10
CA GLY A 47 7.03 -23.95 -4.52
C GLY A 47 6.51 -22.80 -3.66
N SER A 48 5.21 -22.77 -3.32
CA SER A 48 4.62 -21.70 -2.49
C SER A 48 5.15 -21.67 -1.05
N ARG A 49 5.42 -22.84 -0.46
CA ARG A 49 5.95 -22.98 0.90
C ARG A 49 6.75 -24.27 1.09
N LEU A 50 7.57 -24.30 2.14
CA LEU A 50 8.22 -25.52 2.61
C LEU A 50 7.23 -26.40 3.41
N PRO A 51 7.39 -27.73 3.42
CA PRO A 51 6.57 -28.62 4.24
C PRO A 51 6.85 -28.47 5.74
N SER A 52 5.81 -28.62 6.56
CA SER A 52 5.89 -28.56 8.03
C SER A 52 6.54 -29.82 8.63
N ILE A 53 6.87 -29.80 9.93
CA ILE A 53 7.51 -30.99 10.57
C ILE A 53 6.50 -32.14 10.60
N GLN A 54 5.24 -31.80 10.89
CA GLN A 54 4.14 -32.75 10.98
C GLN A 54 3.82 -33.38 9.63
N GLU A 55 3.80 -32.60 8.54
CA GLU A 55 3.57 -33.12 7.19
C GLU A 55 4.64 -34.13 6.78
N LEU A 56 5.91 -33.84 7.09
CA LEU A 56 7.02 -34.77 6.87
C LEU A 56 6.91 -36.00 7.77
N ALA A 57 6.46 -35.85 9.02
CA ALA A 57 6.27 -36.97 9.95
C ALA A 57 5.18 -37.93 9.48
N VAL A 58 4.04 -37.40 9.02
CA VAL A 58 2.93 -38.19 8.48
C VAL A 58 3.37 -38.96 7.23
N TYR A 59 4.12 -38.32 6.33
CA TYR A 59 4.55 -38.96 5.08
C TYR A 59 5.66 -39.98 5.28
N THR A 60 6.64 -39.69 6.14
CA THR A 60 7.80 -40.56 6.34
C THR A 60 7.58 -41.63 7.41
N GLY A 61 6.56 -41.47 8.27
CA GLY A 61 6.35 -42.32 9.44
C GLY A 61 7.43 -42.18 10.51
N LEU A 62 8.27 -41.15 10.42
CA LEU A 62 9.40 -40.94 11.33
C LEU A 62 9.03 -39.98 12.46
N SER A 63 9.66 -40.18 13.62
CA SER A 63 9.53 -39.27 14.76
C SER A 63 10.02 -37.87 14.40
N GLU A 64 9.31 -36.84 14.87
CA GLU A 64 9.65 -35.43 14.64
C GLU A 64 11.10 -35.10 15.04
N LYS A 65 11.60 -35.66 16.16
CA LYS A 65 12.99 -35.44 16.61
C LYS A 65 14.03 -35.86 15.56
N LYS A 66 13.82 -36.98 14.88
CA LYS A 66 14.71 -37.46 13.80
C LYS A 66 14.62 -36.53 12.60
N ILE A 67 13.41 -36.10 12.23
CA ILE A 67 13.20 -35.17 11.12
C ILE A 67 13.91 -33.85 11.39
N VAL A 68 13.71 -33.26 12.56
CA VAL A 68 14.40 -32.04 12.99
C VAL A 68 15.91 -32.20 12.86
N SER A 69 16.48 -33.29 13.39
CA SER A 69 17.93 -33.52 13.32
C SER A 69 18.47 -33.55 11.88
N VAL A 70 17.72 -34.12 10.95
CA VAL A 70 18.09 -34.20 9.53
C VAL A 70 17.91 -32.86 8.83
N ILE A 71 16.77 -32.19 8.97
CA ILE A 71 16.48 -30.94 8.25
C ILE A 71 17.37 -29.76 8.71
N THR A 72 17.89 -29.82 9.94
CA THR A 72 18.86 -28.84 10.44
C THR A 72 20.30 -29.15 10.05
N SER A 73 20.57 -30.36 9.54
CA SER A 73 21.92 -30.77 9.16
C SER A 73 22.40 -30.01 7.92
N HIS A 74 23.66 -29.60 7.91
CA HIS A 74 24.27 -28.90 6.78
C HIS A 74 24.14 -29.71 5.47
N GLN A 75 24.28 -31.03 5.56
CA GLN A 75 24.21 -31.94 4.41
C GLN A 75 22.83 -31.95 3.76
N PHE A 76 21.76 -31.86 4.56
CA PHE A 76 20.40 -31.72 4.06
C PHE A 76 20.20 -30.40 3.33
N LEU A 77 20.67 -29.29 3.90
CA LEU A 77 20.58 -27.96 3.27
C LEU A 77 21.26 -27.95 1.90
N VAL A 78 22.45 -28.54 1.80
CA VAL A 78 23.18 -28.65 0.52
C VAL A 78 22.46 -29.55 -0.47
N ARG A 79 21.90 -30.68 -0.03
CA ARG A 79 21.10 -31.57 -0.90
C ARG A 79 19.83 -30.89 -1.42
N MET A 80 19.18 -30.05 -0.62
CA MET A 80 18.01 -29.29 -1.05
C MET A 80 18.39 -28.15 -1.99
N SER A 81 19.50 -27.44 -1.73
CA SER A 81 19.98 -26.38 -2.62
C SER A 81 20.40 -26.92 -3.99
N GLN A 82 21.00 -28.11 -4.05
CA GLN A 82 21.30 -28.80 -5.32
C GLN A 82 20.03 -29.12 -6.14
N ARG A 83 18.87 -29.24 -5.48
CA ARG A 83 17.56 -29.44 -6.11
C ARG A 83 16.83 -28.12 -6.38
N GLY A 84 17.49 -26.97 -6.20
CA GLY A 84 16.88 -25.64 -6.37
C GLY A 84 15.94 -25.21 -5.24
N ILE A 85 15.93 -25.93 -4.11
CA ILE A 85 15.08 -25.63 -2.96
C ILE A 85 15.92 -24.97 -1.87
N THR A 86 15.71 -23.67 -1.66
CA THR A 86 16.39 -22.92 -0.61
C THR A 86 15.75 -23.24 0.74
N TRP A 87 16.26 -24.28 1.40
CA TRP A 87 15.83 -24.63 2.75
C TRP A 87 16.49 -23.71 3.76
N SER A 88 15.72 -22.81 4.36
CA SER A 88 16.21 -21.93 5.42
C SER A 88 15.66 -22.43 6.74
N SER A 89 16.50 -23.11 7.52
CA SER A 89 16.17 -23.55 8.88
C SER A 89 15.76 -22.39 9.79
N LYS A 90 16.31 -21.19 9.55
CA LYS A 90 15.91 -19.95 10.23
C LYS A 90 14.55 -19.44 9.78
N LYS A 91 14.23 -19.45 8.48
CA LYS A 91 12.92 -18.98 7.98
C LYS A 91 11.79 -19.79 8.59
N ARG A 92 11.90 -21.11 8.63
CA ARG A 92 10.83 -21.96 9.16
C ARG A 92 10.57 -21.78 10.66
N ILE A 93 11.62 -21.60 11.48
CA ILE A 93 11.46 -21.32 12.92
C ILE A 93 10.98 -19.88 13.17
N LEU A 94 11.31 -18.93 12.27
CA LEU A 94 10.89 -17.52 12.36
C LEU A 94 9.50 -17.25 11.76
N GLU A 95 9.05 -18.08 10.82
CA GLU A 95 7.78 -17.96 10.07
C GLU A 95 6.66 -18.83 10.65
N GLU A 96 6.97 -19.90 11.38
CA GLU A 96 5.95 -20.67 12.10
C GLU A 96 5.45 -19.85 13.30
N LEU A 97 4.24 -19.32 13.15
CA LEU A 97 3.48 -18.71 14.23
C LEU A 97 3.26 -19.72 15.36
N THR A 98 3.48 -19.28 16.60
CA THR A 98 3.11 -20.11 17.76
C THR A 98 1.59 -20.33 17.79
N PRO A 99 1.10 -21.46 18.34
CA PRO A 99 -0.33 -21.71 18.46
C PRO A 99 -1.08 -20.60 19.21
N GLU A 100 -0.43 -19.99 20.21
CA GLU A 100 -0.95 -18.84 20.95
C GLU A 100 -1.14 -17.63 20.03
N GLN A 101 -0.15 -17.33 19.18
CA GLN A 101 -0.24 -16.26 18.19
C GLN A 101 -1.36 -16.49 17.17
N VAL A 102 -1.54 -17.74 16.70
CA VAL A 102 -2.62 -18.07 15.76
C VAL A 102 -3.99 -17.84 16.40
N ALA A 103 -4.20 -18.35 17.63
CA ALA A 103 -5.44 -18.12 18.37
C ALA A 103 -5.70 -16.63 18.64
N ALA A 104 -4.64 -15.88 18.95
CA ALA A 104 -4.72 -14.44 19.17
C ALA A 104 -5.19 -13.69 17.92
N ILE A 105 -4.65 -14.04 16.75
CA ILE A 105 -5.03 -13.42 15.48
C ILE A 105 -6.53 -13.55 15.27
N THR A 106 -7.09 -14.76 15.43
CA THR A 106 -8.53 -15.00 15.26
C THR A 106 -9.38 -14.08 16.15
N VAL A 107 -9.02 -13.93 17.43
CA VAL A 107 -9.78 -13.08 18.37
C VAL A 107 -9.62 -11.58 18.05
N ILE A 108 -8.43 -11.18 17.59
CA ILE A 108 -8.13 -9.78 17.30
C ILE A 108 -8.79 -9.32 16.00
N THR A 109 -8.80 -10.17 14.96
CA THR A 109 -9.33 -9.82 13.64
C THR A 109 -10.83 -10.08 13.48
N ASP A 110 -11.49 -10.75 14.44
CA ASP A 110 -12.92 -11.04 14.38
C ASP A 110 -13.77 -9.75 14.38
N PRO A 111 -14.45 -9.38 13.27
CA PRO A 111 -15.22 -8.14 13.18
C PRO A 111 -16.55 -8.19 13.94
N THR A 112 -17.02 -9.38 14.32
CA THR A 112 -18.29 -9.56 15.04
C THR A 112 -18.19 -9.18 16.52
N LEU A 113 -16.97 -9.22 17.07
CA LEU A 113 -16.70 -8.76 18.43
C LEU A 113 -16.83 -7.23 18.49
N LYS A 114 -17.88 -6.75 19.17
CA LYS A 114 -18.05 -5.31 19.47
C LYS A 114 -17.12 -4.87 20.62
N LEU A 115 -15.83 -5.16 20.49
CA LEU A 115 -14.80 -4.93 21.49
C LEU A 115 -13.69 -4.07 20.90
N ASP A 116 -13.12 -3.21 21.73
CA ASP A 116 -11.90 -2.49 21.39
C ASP A 116 -10.68 -3.42 21.41
N LEU A 117 -9.57 -2.99 20.82
CA LEU A 117 -8.35 -3.79 20.74
C LEU A 117 -7.87 -4.25 22.13
N ARG A 118 -8.02 -3.40 23.16
CA ARG A 118 -7.59 -3.73 24.52
C ARG A 118 -8.44 -4.85 25.13
N ALA A 119 -9.76 -4.81 24.97
CA ALA A 119 -10.64 -5.89 25.43
C ALA A 119 -10.43 -7.19 24.64
N ARG A 120 -10.17 -7.11 23.33
CA ARG A 120 -9.82 -8.28 22.49
C ARG A 120 -8.54 -8.96 22.97
N LEU A 121 -7.50 -8.18 23.22
CA LEU A 121 -6.24 -8.69 23.75
C LEU A 121 -6.41 -9.31 25.14
N LYS A 122 -7.20 -8.67 26.01
CA LYS A 122 -7.56 -9.25 27.32
C LYS A 122 -8.28 -10.59 27.17
N ARG A 123 -9.19 -10.70 26.19
CA ARG A 123 -9.93 -11.95 25.89
C ARG A 123 -9.01 -13.04 25.34
N ALA A 124 -8.02 -12.66 24.54
CA ALA A 124 -6.99 -13.57 24.05
C ALA A 124 -5.93 -13.92 25.10
N GLY A 125 -6.01 -13.36 26.32
CA GLY A 125 -5.06 -13.61 27.41
C GLY A 125 -3.71 -12.91 27.23
N ILE A 126 -3.60 -11.93 26.33
CA ILE A 126 -2.32 -11.36 25.91
C ILE A 126 -2.20 -9.90 26.36
N PRO A 127 -1.12 -9.51 27.04
CA PRO A 127 -0.89 -8.11 27.37
C PRO A 127 -0.48 -7.32 26.12
N TYR A 128 -0.85 -6.04 26.08
CA TYR A 128 -0.59 -5.17 24.92
C TYR A 128 0.89 -5.08 24.52
N SER A 129 1.80 -5.11 25.49
CA SER A 129 3.25 -5.11 25.23
C SER A 129 3.72 -6.34 24.45
N VAL A 130 3.17 -7.52 24.76
CA VAL A 130 3.50 -8.78 24.06
C VAL A 130 2.99 -8.72 22.62
N TYR A 131 1.75 -8.28 22.42
CA TYR A 131 1.20 -8.09 21.07
C TYR A 131 2.04 -7.11 20.23
N ARG A 132 2.46 -5.98 20.83
CA ARG A 132 3.31 -4.99 20.16
C ARG A 132 4.69 -5.57 19.79
N ASN A 133 5.24 -6.44 20.64
CA ASN A 133 6.48 -7.16 20.32
C ASN A 133 6.28 -8.19 19.20
N TRP A 134 5.15 -8.90 19.18
CA TRP A 134 4.83 -9.83 18.09
C TRP A 134 4.65 -9.10 16.75
N LEU A 135 4.05 -7.91 16.73
CA LEU A 135 3.96 -7.09 15.51
C LEU A 135 5.31 -6.65 14.95
N ARG A 136 6.39 -6.65 15.75
CA ARG A 136 7.75 -6.41 15.26
C ARG A 136 8.33 -7.61 14.52
N ASN A 137 7.78 -8.81 14.73
CA ASN A 137 8.13 -9.97 13.92
C ASN A 137 7.42 -9.84 12.55
N PRO A 138 8.17 -9.78 11.42
CA PRO A 138 7.58 -9.64 10.10
C PRO A 138 6.62 -10.78 9.74
N ALA A 139 6.86 -12.01 10.21
CA ALA A 139 5.96 -13.13 9.93
C ALA A 139 4.57 -12.94 10.56
N PHE A 140 4.54 -12.59 11.86
CA PHE A 140 3.29 -12.31 12.57
C PHE A 140 2.56 -11.11 11.98
N SER A 141 3.29 -10.02 11.71
CA SER A 141 2.72 -8.80 11.11
C SER A 141 2.08 -9.07 9.75
N GLN A 142 2.74 -9.87 8.90
CA GLN A 142 2.21 -10.22 7.59
C GLN A 142 0.91 -11.01 7.69
N VAL A 143 0.84 -12.00 8.59
CA VAL A 143 -0.37 -12.82 8.75
C VAL A 143 -1.53 -12.02 9.35
N VAL A 144 -1.27 -11.13 10.31
CA VAL A 144 -2.30 -10.21 10.82
C VAL A 144 -2.88 -9.37 9.69
N LYS A 145 -2.01 -8.77 8.85
CA LYS A 145 -2.43 -7.95 7.70
C LYS A 145 -3.24 -8.75 6.70
N SER A 146 -2.73 -9.90 6.26
CA SER A 146 -3.44 -10.73 5.27
C SER A 146 -4.79 -11.22 5.79
N THR A 147 -4.88 -11.56 7.08
CA THR A 147 -6.14 -11.99 7.70
C THR A 147 -7.14 -10.83 7.77
N ALA A 148 -6.68 -9.62 8.11
CA ALA A 148 -7.54 -8.44 8.15
C ALA A 148 -8.06 -8.05 6.75
N GLU A 149 -7.21 -8.12 5.71
CA GLU A 149 -7.62 -7.86 4.33
C GLU A 149 -8.63 -8.92 3.84
N MET A 150 -8.36 -10.21 4.09
CA MET A 150 -9.31 -11.28 3.74
C MET A 150 -10.66 -11.10 4.45
N THR A 151 -10.63 -10.71 5.73
CA THR A 151 -11.85 -10.40 6.49
C THR A 151 -12.60 -9.22 5.87
N LEU A 152 -11.89 -8.18 5.42
CA LEU A 152 -12.50 -7.04 4.75
C LEU A 152 -13.19 -7.47 3.44
N GLU A 153 -12.49 -8.25 2.62
CA GLU A 153 -13.02 -8.80 1.35
C GLU A 153 -14.28 -9.63 1.57
N ASP A 154 -14.27 -10.52 2.58
CA ASP A 154 -15.40 -11.37 2.94
C ASP A 154 -16.64 -10.56 3.35
N HIS A 155 -16.44 -9.38 3.95
CA HIS A 155 -17.52 -8.50 4.40
C HIS A 155 -17.92 -7.40 3.40
N LEU A 156 -17.28 -7.32 2.21
CA LEU A 156 -17.70 -6.36 1.18
C LEU A 156 -19.19 -6.48 0.79
N PRO A 157 -19.76 -7.69 0.61
CA PRO A 157 -21.20 -7.83 0.33
C PRO A 157 -22.09 -7.27 1.44
N ASP A 158 -21.69 -7.43 2.70
CA ASP A 158 -22.42 -6.91 3.85
C ASP A 158 -22.40 -5.38 3.86
N PHE A 159 -21.24 -4.77 3.56
CA PHE A 159 -21.13 -3.32 3.45
C PHE A 159 -21.99 -2.77 2.32
N HIS A 160 -21.98 -3.40 1.14
CA HIS A 160 -22.84 -3.00 0.02
C HIS A 160 -24.32 -3.08 0.39
N THR A 161 -24.73 -4.15 1.08
CA THR A 161 -26.11 -4.30 1.56
C THR A 161 -26.48 -3.19 2.54
N LYS A 162 -25.59 -2.86 3.49
CA LYS A 162 -25.83 -1.78 4.46
C LYS A 162 -25.89 -0.39 3.81
N ILE A 163 -25.09 -0.14 2.78
CA ILE A 163 -25.15 1.11 2.01
C ILE A 163 -26.51 1.25 1.31
N VAL A 164 -27.00 0.18 0.67
CA VAL A 164 -28.31 0.18 0.00
C VAL A 164 -29.43 0.39 1.01
N GLU A 165 -29.42 -0.34 2.14
CA GLU A 165 -30.40 -0.18 3.22
C GLU A 165 -30.46 1.27 3.73
N ARG A 166 -29.30 1.90 3.95
CA ARG A 166 -29.20 3.30 4.36
C ARG A 166 -29.72 4.26 3.28
N GLY A 167 -29.40 4.01 2.01
CA GLY A 167 -29.92 4.81 0.92
C GLY A 167 -31.44 4.72 0.78
N LEU A 168 -32.02 3.52 0.92
CA LEU A 168 -33.48 3.32 0.94
C LEU A 168 -34.16 4.01 2.12
N SER A 169 -33.47 4.17 3.26
CA SER A 169 -33.96 4.94 4.41
C SER A 169 -33.90 6.46 4.22
N GLY A 170 -33.38 6.96 3.10
CA GLY A 170 -33.29 8.39 2.79
C GLY A 170 -31.98 9.06 3.20
N ASP A 171 -30.94 8.32 3.58
CA ASP A 171 -29.62 8.89 3.87
C ASP A 171 -28.93 9.35 2.58
N LEU A 172 -28.90 10.66 2.36
CA LEU A 172 -28.33 11.27 1.16
C LEU A 172 -26.84 10.92 0.96
N ASN A 173 -26.07 10.72 2.03
CA ASN A 173 -24.65 10.38 1.91
C ASN A 173 -24.48 8.95 1.38
N ALA A 174 -25.30 8.01 1.85
CA ALA A 174 -25.30 6.64 1.35
C ALA A 174 -25.76 6.58 -0.12
N ILE A 175 -26.75 7.39 -0.51
CA ILE A 175 -27.21 7.51 -1.89
C ILE A 175 -26.09 8.04 -2.80
N LYS A 176 -25.41 9.12 -2.40
CA LYS A 176 -24.26 9.68 -3.14
C LYS A 176 -23.16 8.64 -3.32
N PHE A 177 -22.76 7.99 -2.22
CA PHE A 177 -21.73 6.96 -2.25
C PHE A 177 -22.11 5.76 -3.14
N ALA A 178 -23.38 5.35 -3.16
CA ALA A 178 -23.86 4.31 -4.07
C ALA A 178 -23.79 4.75 -5.56
N TYR A 179 -24.07 6.02 -5.86
CA TYR A 179 -23.90 6.55 -7.21
C TYR A 179 -22.42 6.65 -7.63
N GLU A 180 -21.54 7.01 -6.69
CA GLU A 180 -20.08 7.00 -6.90
C GLU A 180 -19.56 5.59 -7.17
N LEU A 181 -19.94 4.60 -6.35
CA LEU A 181 -19.55 3.20 -6.51
C LEU A 181 -20.01 2.62 -7.85
N THR A 182 -21.18 3.05 -8.34
CA THR A 182 -21.72 2.62 -9.64
C THR A 182 -21.25 3.48 -10.82
N GLY A 183 -20.42 4.50 -10.58
CA GLY A 183 -19.91 5.42 -11.61
C GLY A 183 -20.98 6.33 -12.23
N ARG A 184 -22.17 6.41 -11.63
CA ARG A 184 -23.28 7.27 -12.08
C ARG A 184 -23.11 8.72 -11.63
N HIS A 185 -22.29 8.95 -10.61
CA HIS A 185 -21.92 10.27 -10.12
C HIS A 185 -20.40 10.34 -9.96
N ASP A 186 -19.78 11.31 -10.61
CA ASP A 186 -18.35 11.58 -10.52
C ASP A 186 -18.16 12.98 -9.91
N PRO A 187 -17.98 13.06 -8.57
CA PRO A 187 -17.81 14.34 -7.89
C PRO A 187 -16.52 15.06 -8.31
N ALA A 188 -15.50 14.32 -8.77
CA ALA A 188 -14.25 14.91 -9.25
C ALA A 188 -14.45 15.61 -10.60
N LYS A 189 -15.23 15.02 -11.52
CA LYS A 189 -15.63 15.71 -12.75
C LYS A 189 -16.49 16.94 -12.49
N GLN A 190 -17.42 16.87 -11.54
CA GLN A 190 -18.25 18.04 -11.20
C GLN A 190 -17.40 19.18 -10.63
N GLN A 191 -16.47 18.89 -9.72
CA GLN A 191 -15.55 19.89 -9.18
C GLN A 191 -14.69 20.57 -10.26
N MET A 192 -14.20 19.81 -11.25
CA MET A 192 -13.43 20.38 -12.36
C MET A 192 -14.28 21.29 -13.26
N VAL A 193 -15.54 20.91 -13.51
CA VAL A 193 -16.49 21.75 -14.27
C VAL A 193 -16.81 23.03 -13.52
N ASP A 194 -17.03 22.97 -12.21
CA ASP A 194 -17.32 24.14 -11.38
C ASP A 194 -16.13 25.09 -11.29
N LEU A 195 -14.90 24.56 -11.17
CA LEU A 195 -13.67 25.36 -11.20
C LEU A 195 -13.51 26.09 -12.54
N ASN A 196 -13.68 25.38 -13.65
CA ASN A 196 -13.60 25.98 -14.98
C ASN A 196 -14.64 27.09 -15.18
N ARG A 197 -15.88 26.86 -14.69
CA ARG A 197 -16.94 27.87 -14.73
C ARG A 197 -16.59 29.11 -13.90
N MET A 198 -16.01 28.92 -12.71
CA MET A 198 -15.59 30.03 -11.85
C MET A 198 -14.48 30.87 -12.50
N VAL A 199 -13.49 30.23 -13.11
CA VAL A 199 -12.40 30.92 -13.84
C VAL A 199 -12.95 31.74 -15.01
N MET A 200 -13.91 31.19 -15.77
CA MET A 200 -14.55 31.90 -16.87
C MET A 200 -15.35 33.12 -16.40
N LEU A 201 -16.08 33.01 -15.29
CA LEU A 201 -16.81 34.13 -14.70
C LEU A 201 -15.85 35.22 -14.18
N LEU A 202 -14.70 34.85 -13.60
CA LEU A 202 -13.67 35.81 -13.20
C LEU A 202 -13.08 36.53 -14.42
N LEU A 203 -12.81 35.81 -15.51
CA LEU A 203 -12.34 36.39 -16.77
C LEU A 203 -13.38 37.36 -17.36
N GLU A 204 -14.66 37.03 -17.29
CA GLU A 204 -15.76 37.91 -17.71
C GLU A 204 -15.81 39.21 -16.88
N VAL A 205 -15.60 39.12 -15.57
CA VAL A 205 -15.50 40.31 -14.70
C VAL A 205 -14.27 41.13 -15.05
N ILE A 206 -13.10 40.51 -15.23
CA ILE A 206 -11.85 41.21 -15.56
C ILE A 206 -11.96 41.94 -16.92
N THR A 207 -12.46 41.24 -17.94
CA THR A 207 -12.64 41.80 -19.29
C THR A 207 -13.67 42.94 -19.34
N LYS A 208 -14.63 42.96 -18.41
CA LYS A 208 -15.61 44.05 -18.29
C LYS A 208 -15.00 45.38 -17.82
N TYR A 209 -13.96 45.35 -16.99
CA TYR A 209 -13.38 46.56 -16.39
C TYR A 209 -12.04 46.98 -16.99
N ILE A 210 -11.28 46.05 -17.57
CA ILE A 210 -10.01 46.37 -18.25
C ILE A 210 -10.29 46.74 -19.70
N ARG A 211 -9.86 47.93 -20.12
CA ARG A 211 -10.07 48.46 -21.48
C ARG A 211 -8.85 48.37 -22.39
N ASP A 212 -7.70 47.96 -21.87
CA ASP A 212 -6.46 47.81 -22.64
C ASP A 212 -6.44 46.46 -23.38
N PRO A 213 -6.47 46.45 -24.72
CA PRO A 213 -6.49 45.21 -25.50
C PRO A 213 -5.22 44.36 -25.33
N GLN A 214 -4.07 44.96 -25.02
CA GLN A 214 -2.84 44.20 -24.84
C GLN A 214 -2.85 43.41 -23.52
N VAL A 215 -3.34 44.04 -22.44
CA VAL A 215 -3.49 43.42 -21.12
C VAL A 215 -4.52 42.28 -21.16
N LEU A 216 -5.65 42.47 -21.84
CA LEU A 216 -6.67 41.42 -22.01
C LEU A 216 -6.12 40.19 -22.74
N THR A 217 -5.27 40.40 -23.75
CA THR A 217 -4.67 39.30 -24.52
C THR A 217 -3.69 38.50 -23.66
N GLN A 218 -2.90 39.17 -22.81
CA GLN A 218 -1.98 38.52 -21.87
C GLN A 218 -2.74 37.71 -20.81
N ILE A 219 -3.78 38.28 -20.21
CA ILE A 219 -4.61 37.60 -19.21
C ILE A 219 -5.27 36.35 -19.81
N ASN A 220 -5.83 36.44 -21.03
CA ASN A 220 -6.44 35.29 -21.69
C ASN A 220 -5.43 34.16 -21.95
N ASN A 221 -4.21 34.50 -22.38
CA ASN A 221 -3.15 33.52 -22.60
C ASN A 221 -2.72 32.82 -21.30
N ASP A 222 -2.61 33.57 -20.20
CA ASP A 222 -2.24 33.03 -18.89
C ASP A 222 -3.34 32.16 -18.29
N VAL A 223 -4.61 32.56 -18.45
CA VAL A 223 -5.77 31.75 -18.05
C VAL A 223 -5.84 30.45 -18.87
N ASP A 224 -5.59 30.50 -20.18
CA ASP A 224 -5.51 29.32 -21.04
C ASP A 224 -4.37 28.37 -20.63
N LEU A 225 -3.26 28.89 -20.12
CA LEU A 225 -2.16 28.09 -19.57
C LEU A 225 -2.57 27.41 -18.26
N ILE A 226 -3.26 28.12 -17.37
CA ILE A 226 -3.76 27.59 -16.09
C ILE A 226 -4.79 26.48 -16.33
N LEU A 227 -5.73 26.68 -17.25
CA LEU A 227 -6.72 25.66 -17.62
C LEU A 227 -6.09 24.40 -18.24
N LYS A 228 -4.89 24.53 -18.83
CA LYS A 228 -4.08 23.41 -19.33
C LYS A 228 -3.15 22.81 -18.26
N GLY A 229 -3.25 23.24 -17.00
CA GLY A 229 -2.46 22.74 -15.88
C GLY A 229 -1.04 23.29 -15.81
N LYS A 230 -0.76 24.43 -16.45
CA LYS A 230 0.56 25.11 -16.44
C LYS A 230 0.48 26.41 -15.65
N THR A 231 1.57 26.79 -15.00
CA THR A 231 1.67 28.06 -14.28
C THR A 231 2.19 29.17 -15.22
N PRO A 232 1.55 30.35 -15.24
CA PRO A 232 2.09 31.52 -15.94
C PRO A 232 3.47 31.91 -15.40
N ALA A 233 4.26 32.61 -16.21
CA ALA A 233 5.54 33.14 -15.76
C ALA A 233 5.33 34.18 -14.65
N ALA A 234 6.21 34.19 -13.64
CA ALA A 234 6.20 35.23 -12.62
C ALA A 234 6.47 36.59 -13.28
N ILE A 235 5.78 37.63 -12.81
CA ILE A 235 6.00 39.00 -13.29
C ILE A 235 7.38 39.45 -12.77
N ASP A 236 8.39 39.43 -13.63
CA ASP A 236 9.77 39.86 -13.29
C ASP A 236 9.90 41.40 -13.20
N MET A 237 8.93 42.16 -13.71
CA MET A 237 8.91 43.63 -13.64
C MET A 237 7.52 44.16 -13.31
N LEU A 238 7.42 44.86 -12.17
CA LEU A 238 6.22 45.61 -11.82
C LEU A 238 6.01 46.73 -12.85
N PRO A 239 4.78 46.95 -13.36
CA PRO A 239 4.51 48.03 -14.30
C PRO A 239 4.80 49.38 -13.63
N ALA A 240 5.21 50.37 -14.42
CA ALA A 240 5.66 51.69 -13.94
C ALA A 240 4.63 52.45 -13.07
N ASN A 241 3.37 52.02 -13.09
CA ASN A 241 2.25 52.63 -12.37
C ASN A 241 1.88 51.87 -11.08
N TYR A 242 2.68 50.87 -10.68
CA TYR A 242 2.45 50.11 -9.47
C TYR A 242 3.01 50.87 -8.25
N VAL A 243 2.12 51.47 -7.47
CA VAL A 243 2.49 52.10 -6.19
C VAL A 243 2.52 51.02 -5.12
N LEU A 244 3.68 50.83 -4.48
CA LEU A 244 3.81 49.91 -3.35
C LEU A 244 2.92 50.41 -2.18
N PRO A 245 2.28 49.53 -1.39
CA PRO A 245 1.31 49.91 -0.34
C PRO A 245 1.85 50.74 0.84
N GLY A 246 3.01 51.38 0.72
CA GLY A 246 3.63 52.22 1.76
C GLY A 246 4.35 53.47 1.22
N GLU A 247 4.26 53.78 -0.08
CA GLU A 247 4.90 54.96 -0.68
C GLU A 247 3.91 56.06 -1.11
N LEU A 248 2.76 56.16 -0.45
CA LEU A 248 1.97 57.38 -0.53
C LEU A 248 2.68 58.47 0.30
N LYS A 249 3.47 59.33 -0.37
CA LYS A 249 3.95 60.57 0.24
C LYS A 249 2.73 61.43 0.60
N GLU A 250 2.61 61.79 1.88
CA GLU A 250 1.50 62.56 2.47
C GLU A 250 1.28 63.97 1.87
N SER A 251 1.97 64.36 0.79
CA SER A 251 2.02 65.75 0.33
C SER A 251 1.10 66.12 -0.84
N GLU A 252 0.23 65.22 -1.34
CA GLU A 252 -0.67 65.54 -2.48
C GLU A 252 -2.13 65.12 -2.29
N VAL A 253 -2.63 65.15 -1.05
CA VAL A 253 -4.07 64.96 -0.78
C VAL A 253 -4.65 66.27 -0.26
N GLU A 254 -4.81 67.26 -1.14
CA GLU A 254 -5.77 68.35 -0.91
C GLU A 254 -7.18 67.76 -1.03
N LEU A 255 -7.76 67.36 0.10
CA LEU A 255 -9.18 67.06 0.19
C LEU A 255 -9.96 68.38 0.10
N PRO A 256 -11.00 68.49 -0.74
CA PRO A 256 -11.91 69.63 -0.67
C PRO A 256 -12.60 69.66 0.71
N PRO A 257 -12.96 70.85 1.23
CA PRO A 257 -13.53 70.97 2.57
C PRO A 257 -14.83 70.18 2.69
N ILE A 258 -14.88 69.34 3.72
CA ILE A 258 -16.03 68.49 4.06
C ILE A 258 -17.21 69.42 4.40
N GLY A 259 -18.22 69.45 3.53
CA GLY A 259 -19.53 69.97 3.89
C GLY A 259 -20.14 69.05 4.96
N PHE A 260 -20.43 69.61 6.13
CA PHE A 260 -21.19 68.95 7.19
C PHE A 260 -22.55 68.49 6.62
N PHE A 261 -22.76 67.18 6.56
CA PHE A 261 -24.05 66.59 6.23
C PHE A 261 -24.75 66.25 7.56
N GLU A 262 -25.67 67.11 7.98
CA GLU A 262 -26.57 66.85 9.11
C GLU A 262 -27.48 65.67 8.76
N TRP A 263 -27.57 64.70 9.67
CA TRP A 263 -28.55 63.63 9.59
C TRP A 263 -29.88 64.18 10.10
N GLU A 264 -30.92 64.14 9.28
CA GLU A 264 -32.29 64.38 9.70
C GLU A 264 -32.87 63.01 10.08
N THR A 265 -33.07 62.75 11.37
CA THR A 265 -33.89 61.62 11.85
C THR A 265 -35.34 62.03 11.79
N ASP A 266 -36.08 61.48 10.85
CA ASP A 266 -37.54 61.51 10.92
C ASP A 266 -38.04 60.25 11.64
N GLU A 267 -38.38 60.44 12.91
CA GLU A 267 -39.46 59.72 13.57
C GLU A 267 -40.79 60.36 13.12
N HIS A 268 -41.66 59.57 12.47
CA HIS A 268 -43.11 59.47 12.76
C HIS A 268 -43.79 58.40 11.90
#